data_AF-A0A0Q5D6Q4-F1
#
_entry.id   AF-A0A0Q5D6Q4-F1
#
_cell.length_a   1.000
_cell.length_b   1.000
_cell.length_c   1.000
_cell.angle_alpha   90.00
_cell.angle_beta   90.00
_cell.angle_gamma   90.00
#
_symmetry.space_group_name_H-M   'P 1'
#
loop_
_entity.id
_entity.type
_entity.pdbx_description
1 polymer ?
#
loop_
_entity_poly.entity_id
_entity_poly.type
_entity_poly.pdbx_seq_one_letter_code
_entity_poly.pdbx_strand_id
1 'polypeptide(L)'
;MTGGRVRVHRAARGFTLVEAIVAIVLTAIIAGTMVLFIKRPVANYIDSAGRAEMSDVADLALRRMAREIRASLPNSARAQFTASDGAWYLEFIPTFGGGRYLSVEDNTVSGTPLSFTDPAAASFSVVGAAAAMTPAGPNYIAIYNLGAGFQDADAYAAGNLARVTGSSMASGLQTIAYASVAAADLGGGNTVSPVANPFAAPANAATPRPPNTSPDQRFQVVGKPVVFRCAGNASGTGTLTRSVAPVFSPVPTTPAAGAGVLLANNVVACALSVAGNANRQSALVGLTLTLGRTGSDGRLETVTLTHQINVNNLP
;
A
#
# COMPACT_ATOMS: atom_id res chain seq x y z
N MET A 1 37.12 -83.48 -40.72
CA MET A 1 36.12 -82.96 -39.76
C MET A 1 36.01 -81.44 -39.96
N THR A 2 35.31 -80.95 -40.99
CA THR A 2 33.89 -80.52 -40.97
C THR A 2 33.53 -79.59 -39.81
N GLY A 3 33.54 -78.28 -40.08
CA GLY A 3 32.97 -77.24 -39.22
C GLY A 3 32.38 -76.12 -40.08
N GLY A 4 31.26 -76.40 -40.76
CA GLY A 4 30.57 -75.44 -41.61
C GLY A 4 29.85 -74.38 -40.77
N ARG A 5 30.27 -73.12 -40.89
CA ARG A 5 29.51 -71.96 -40.40
C ARG A 5 28.41 -71.62 -41.40
N VAL A 6 27.15 -71.80 -41.00
CA VAL A 6 25.98 -71.35 -41.76
C VAL A 6 25.93 -69.82 -41.70
N ARG A 7 26.19 -69.14 -42.82
CA ARG A 7 25.93 -67.71 -42.98
C ARG A 7 24.45 -67.54 -43.32
N VAL A 8 23.67 -67.00 -42.38
CA VAL A 8 22.31 -66.54 -42.65
C VAL A 8 22.40 -65.23 -43.44
N HIS A 9 22.21 -65.30 -44.76
CA HIS A 9 22.05 -64.12 -45.58
C HIS A 9 20.68 -63.51 -45.29
N ARG A 10 20.64 -62.38 -44.56
CA ARG A 10 19.46 -61.51 -44.56
C ARG A 10 19.31 -60.95 -45.97
N ALA A 11 18.30 -61.43 -46.70
CA ALA A 11 17.91 -60.80 -47.96
C ALA A 11 17.47 -59.36 -47.65
N ALA A 12 18.23 -58.38 -48.13
CA ALA A 12 17.81 -56.99 -48.14
C ALA A 12 16.63 -56.89 -49.11
N ARG A 13 15.42 -56.70 -48.58
CA ARG A 13 14.24 -56.43 -49.41
C ARG A 13 14.40 -55.01 -49.96
N GLY A 14 14.55 -54.91 -51.28
CA GLY A 14 14.55 -53.63 -51.99
C GLY A 14 13.17 -52.99 -51.92
N PHE A 15 13.14 -51.70 -51.58
CA PHE A 15 11.93 -50.90 -51.43
C PHE A 15 11.47 -50.37 -52.81
N THR A 16 10.18 -50.40 -53.11
CA THR A 16 9.68 -49.89 -54.39
C THR A 16 9.50 -48.37 -54.35
N LEU A 17 9.64 -47.69 -55.50
CA LEU A 17 9.42 -46.24 -55.61
C LEU A 17 8.02 -45.83 -55.13
N VAL A 18 7.02 -46.69 -55.37
CA VAL A 18 5.64 -46.49 -54.91
C VAL A 18 5.56 -46.51 -53.37
N GLU A 19 6.26 -47.43 -52.72
CA GLU A 19 6.30 -47.54 -51.26
C GLU A 19 6.93 -46.30 -50.61
N ALA A 20 7.94 -45.71 -51.25
CA ALA A 20 8.57 -44.46 -50.81
C ALA A 20 7.68 -43.24 -50.94
N ILE A 21 6.97 -43.12 -52.06
CA ILE A 21 6.02 -42.02 -52.25
C ILE A 21 4.90 -42.11 -51.22
N VAL A 22 4.32 -43.29 -51.02
CA VAL A 22 3.24 -43.50 -50.04
C VAL A 22 3.72 -43.18 -48.62
N ALA A 23 4.92 -43.60 -48.23
CA ALA A 23 5.47 -43.32 -46.91
C ALA A 23 5.69 -41.81 -46.65
N ILE A 24 6.24 -41.07 -47.62
CA ILE A 24 6.47 -39.62 -47.49
C ILE A 24 5.14 -38.87 -47.41
N VAL A 25 4.16 -39.23 -48.24
CA VAL A 25 2.83 -38.59 -48.24
C VAL A 25 2.11 -38.85 -46.92
N LEU A 26 2.12 -40.10 -46.42
CA LEU A 26 1.47 -40.44 -45.15
C LEU A 26 2.14 -39.74 -43.96
N THR A 27 3.48 -39.72 -43.91
CA THR A 27 4.20 -39.02 -42.84
C THR A 27 3.96 -37.51 -42.89
N ALA A 28 3.84 -36.90 -44.07
CA ALA A 28 3.48 -35.48 -44.19
C ALA A 28 2.07 -35.17 -43.67
N ILE A 29 1.08 -36.01 -43.98
CA ILE A 29 -0.30 -35.86 -43.49
C ILE A 29 -0.35 -36.02 -41.96
N ILE A 30 0.30 -37.06 -41.43
CA ILE A 30 0.34 -37.33 -39.99
C ILE A 30 1.08 -36.20 -39.26
N ALA A 31 2.25 -35.78 -39.74
CA ALA A 31 3.00 -34.68 -39.16
C ALA A 31 2.18 -33.37 -39.16
N GLY A 32 1.51 -33.06 -40.28
CA GLY A 32 0.67 -31.86 -40.40
C GLY A 32 -0.50 -31.84 -39.42
N THR A 33 -1.18 -32.97 -39.23
CA THR A 33 -2.27 -33.07 -38.23
C THR A 33 -1.74 -33.00 -36.80
N MET A 34 -0.62 -33.65 -36.51
CA MET A 34 -0.02 -33.71 -35.17
C MET A 34 0.41 -32.32 -34.64
N VAL A 35 0.85 -31.42 -35.53
CA VAL A 35 1.17 -30.03 -35.16
C VAL A 35 -0.04 -29.30 -34.55
N LEU A 36 -1.23 -29.47 -35.12
CA LEU A 36 -2.45 -28.83 -34.61
C LEU A 36 -2.88 -29.41 -33.26
N PHE A 37 -2.68 -30.72 -33.06
CA PHE A 37 -2.98 -31.40 -31.81
C PHE A 37 -2.01 -31.06 -30.67
N ILE A 38 -0.79 -30.65 -30.96
CA ILE A 38 0.19 -30.21 -29.93
C ILE A 38 0.05 -28.72 -29.63
N LYS A 39 -0.14 -27.88 -30.67
CA LYS A 39 -0.17 -26.43 -30.50
C LYS A 39 -1.33 -25.97 -29.60
N ARG A 40 -2.51 -26.58 -29.75
CA ARG A 40 -3.72 -26.19 -29.00
C ARG A 40 -3.60 -26.48 -27.49
N PRO A 41 -3.23 -27.70 -27.03
CA PRO A 41 -3.01 -27.96 -25.62
C PRO A 41 -1.90 -27.11 -24.99
N VAL A 42 -0.79 -26.88 -25.72
CA VAL A 42 0.30 -26.03 -25.22
C VAL A 42 -0.14 -24.58 -25.07
N ALA A 43 -0.85 -24.03 -26.05
CA ALA A 43 -1.42 -22.68 -25.98
C ALA A 43 -2.39 -22.54 -24.80
N ASN A 44 -3.32 -23.48 -24.67
CA ASN A 44 -4.29 -23.51 -23.56
C ASN A 44 -3.59 -23.59 -22.18
N TYR A 45 -2.50 -24.36 -22.08
CA TYR A 45 -1.71 -24.47 -20.86
C TYR A 45 -1.03 -23.14 -20.51
N ILE A 46 -0.37 -22.50 -21.49
CA ILE A 46 0.28 -21.19 -21.30
C ILE A 46 -0.75 -20.12 -20.93
N ASP A 47 -1.93 -20.16 -21.54
CA ASP A 47 -2.99 -19.19 -21.24
C ASP A 47 -3.60 -19.40 -19.85
N SER A 48 -3.78 -20.65 -19.44
CA SER A 48 -4.21 -20.99 -18.08
C SER A 48 -3.18 -20.58 -17.03
N ALA A 49 -1.90 -20.84 -17.28
CA ALA A 49 -0.81 -20.45 -16.40
C ALA A 49 -0.69 -18.92 -16.26
N GLY A 50 -0.78 -18.18 -17.37
CA GLY A 50 -0.73 -16.71 -17.34
C GLY A 50 -1.93 -16.06 -16.63
N ARG A 51 -3.12 -16.66 -16.72
CA ARG A 51 -4.30 -16.20 -15.96
C ARG A 51 -4.15 -16.45 -14.47
N ALA A 52 -3.57 -17.59 -14.08
CA ALA A 52 -3.27 -17.88 -12.68
C ALA A 52 -2.25 -16.87 -12.13
N GLU A 53 -1.16 -16.61 -12.85
CA GLU A 53 -0.15 -15.62 -12.45
C GLU A 53 -0.73 -14.21 -12.28
N MET A 54 -1.56 -13.73 -13.22
CA MET A 54 -2.23 -12.44 -13.08
C MET A 54 -3.14 -12.39 -11.85
N SER A 55 -3.89 -13.45 -11.59
CA SER A 55 -4.75 -13.55 -10.41
C SER A 55 -3.93 -13.47 -9.11
N ASP A 56 -2.80 -14.17 -9.06
CA ASP A 56 -1.91 -14.19 -7.88
C ASP A 56 -1.25 -12.83 -7.64
N VAL A 57 -0.76 -12.17 -8.70
CA VAL A 57 -0.18 -10.82 -8.61
C VAL A 57 -1.21 -9.82 -8.10
N ALA A 58 -2.43 -9.86 -8.64
CA ALA A 58 -3.50 -8.96 -8.22
C ALA A 58 -3.94 -9.23 -6.77
N ASP A 59 -4.13 -10.48 -6.35
CA ASP A 59 -4.46 -10.81 -4.96
C ASP A 59 -3.33 -10.41 -3.99
N LEU A 60 -2.07 -10.66 -4.33
CA LEU A 60 -0.93 -10.26 -3.51
C LEU A 60 -0.86 -8.73 -3.35
N ALA A 61 -1.01 -7.98 -4.44
CA ALA A 61 -1.01 -6.53 -4.43
C ALA A 61 -2.17 -5.98 -3.57
N LEU A 62 -3.40 -6.46 -3.78
CA LEU A 62 -4.58 -6.03 -3.03
C LEU A 62 -4.47 -6.40 -1.54
N ARG A 63 -4.00 -7.60 -1.19
CA ARG A 63 -3.80 -8.00 0.21
C ARG A 63 -2.71 -7.18 0.90
N ARG A 64 -1.65 -6.83 0.17
CA ARG A 64 -0.60 -5.95 0.70
C ARG A 64 -1.16 -4.56 0.98
N MET A 65 -1.84 -3.95 0.01
CA MET A 65 -2.52 -2.66 0.20
C MET A 65 -3.49 -2.73 1.37
N ALA A 66 -4.32 -3.77 1.45
CA ALA A 66 -5.29 -3.96 2.53
C ALA A 66 -4.66 -4.02 3.92
N ARG A 67 -3.53 -4.72 4.07
CA ARG A 67 -2.81 -4.77 5.36
C ARG A 67 -2.29 -3.40 5.77
N GLU A 68 -1.74 -2.64 4.83
CA GLU A 68 -1.21 -1.31 5.14
C GLU A 68 -2.32 -0.28 5.42
N ILE A 69 -3.41 -0.32 4.65
CA ILE A 69 -4.59 0.56 4.83
C ILE A 69 -5.27 0.29 6.17
N ARG A 70 -5.34 -0.97 6.64
CA ARG A 70 -5.88 -1.28 7.97
C ARG A 70 -5.09 -0.63 9.11
N ALA A 71 -3.82 -0.31 8.88
CA ALA A 71 -2.97 0.40 9.83
C ALA A 71 -2.93 1.91 9.53
N SER A 72 -3.94 2.49 8.89
CA SER A 72 -4.00 3.95 8.69
C SER A 72 -4.42 4.70 9.94
N LEU A 73 -3.89 5.90 10.11
CA LEU A 73 -4.36 6.85 11.11
C LEU A 73 -5.85 7.14 10.85
N PRO A 74 -6.70 7.12 11.89
CA PRO A 74 -8.11 7.48 11.79
C PRO A 74 -8.30 8.76 10.99
N ASN A 75 -9.27 8.77 10.06
CA ASN A 75 -9.61 9.93 9.21
C ASN A 75 -8.47 10.43 8.28
N SER A 76 -7.41 9.63 8.05
CA SER A 76 -6.31 10.01 7.13
C SER A 76 -6.42 9.42 5.72
N ALA A 77 -7.23 8.37 5.52
CA ALA A 77 -7.37 7.74 4.21
C ALA A 77 -8.15 8.66 3.26
N ARG A 78 -7.57 8.95 2.09
CA ARG A 78 -8.19 9.75 1.03
C ARG A 78 -7.84 9.20 -0.34
N ALA A 79 -8.80 9.23 -1.26
CA ALA A 79 -8.59 8.84 -2.66
C ALA A 79 -8.87 10.02 -3.60
N GLN A 80 -8.07 10.13 -4.66
CA GLN A 80 -8.22 11.14 -5.70
C GLN A 80 -7.97 10.52 -7.06
N PHE A 81 -8.76 10.91 -8.05
CA PHE A 81 -8.46 10.67 -9.46
C PHE A 81 -7.92 11.96 -10.09
N THR A 82 -6.83 11.86 -10.84
CA THR A 82 -6.25 12.99 -11.55
C THR A 82 -6.34 12.75 -13.05
N ALA A 83 -7.26 13.46 -13.71
CA ALA A 83 -7.54 13.28 -15.14
C ALA A 83 -6.33 13.59 -16.04
N SER A 84 -5.48 14.55 -15.66
CA SER A 84 -4.27 14.91 -16.44
C SER A 84 -3.22 13.79 -16.49
N ASP A 85 -3.24 12.88 -15.52
CA ASP A 85 -2.33 11.72 -15.45
C ASP A 85 -3.08 10.37 -15.63
N GLY A 86 -4.40 10.40 -15.76
CA GLY A 86 -5.24 9.20 -15.89
C GLY A 86 -5.08 8.20 -14.74
N ALA A 87 -4.65 8.65 -13.57
CA ALA A 87 -4.26 7.80 -12.45
C ALA A 87 -5.11 8.02 -11.19
N TRP A 88 -5.34 6.93 -10.47
CA TRP A 88 -5.91 6.95 -9.12
C TRP A 88 -4.80 6.99 -8.07
N TYR A 89 -5.01 7.82 -7.07
CA TYR A 89 -4.15 8.00 -5.92
C TYR A 89 -4.92 7.63 -4.67
N LEU A 90 -4.37 6.75 -3.84
CA LEU A 90 -4.86 6.49 -2.48
C LEU A 90 -3.74 6.85 -1.51
N GLU A 91 -4.01 7.82 -0.66
CA GLU A 91 -3.06 8.33 0.33
C GLU A 91 -3.62 8.15 1.74
N PHE A 92 -2.76 7.74 2.67
CA PHE A 92 -3.08 7.60 4.08
C PHE A 92 -1.82 7.78 4.93
N ILE A 93 -2.00 8.11 6.21
CA ILE A 93 -0.89 8.21 7.15
C ILE A 93 -0.77 6.86 7.88
N PRO A 94 0.34 6.11 7.76
CA PRO A 94 0.49 4.84 8.44
C PRO A 94 0.73 5.03 9.94
N THR A 95 0.11 4.17 10.75
CA THR A 95 0.34 4.03 12.19
C THR A 95 1.23 2.82 12.45
N PHE A 96 2.10 2.93 13.45
CA PHE A 96 3.02 1.86 13.86
C PHE A 96 2.82 1.45 15.32
N GLY A 97 1.90 2.11 16.00
CA GLY A 97 1.59 1.90 17.39
C GLY A 97 0.93 3.14 17.98
N GLY A 98 0.91 3.18 19.30
CA GLY A 98 0.30 4.25 20.06
C GLY A 98 0.20 3.84 21.51
N GLY A 99 -0.28 4.75 22.33
CA GLY A 99 -0.43 4.51 23.76
C GLY A 99 -1.39 5.50 24.37
N ARG A 100 -1.54 5.40 25.69
CA ARG A 100 -2.22 6.40 26.48
C ARG A 100 -1.18 7.39 27.01
N TYR A 101 -1.37 8.68 26.79
CA TYR A 101 -0.53 9.69 27.44
C TYR A 101 -1.02 9.91 28.86
N LEU A 102 -0.10 10.30 29.75
CA LEU A 102 -0.45 10.71 31.10
C LEU A 102 -1.21 12.03 31.03
N SER A 103 -2.39 12.09 31.63
CA SER A 103 -3.19 13.31 31.68
C SER A 103 -3.10 13.98 33.05
N VAL A 104 -3.53 15.25 33.15
CA VAL A 104 -3.58 15.94 34.45
C VAL A 104 -4.63 15.32 35.37
N GLU A 105 -5.69 14.74 34.79
CA GLU A 105 -6.77 14.04 35.49
C GLU A 105 -6.32 12.72 36.13
N ASP A 106 -5.21 12.12 35.66
CA ASP A 106 -4.64 10.92 36.29
C ASP A 106 -4.06 11.21 37.69
N ASN A 107 -3.81 12.49 38.01
CA ASN A 107 -3.39 12.96 39.34
C ASN A 107 -2.23 12.15 39.95
N THR A 108 -1.22 11.85 39.14
CA THR A 108 -0.06 11.06 39.57
C THR A 108 1.02 11.96 40.19
N VAL A 109 1.78 11.40 41.13
CA VAL A 109 2.89 12.09 41.81
C VAL A 109 4.17 12.10 40.96
N SER A 110 4.22 11.31 39.88
CA SER A 110 5.41 11.14 39.04
C SER A 110 5.03 11.06 37.58
N GLY A 111 5.86 11.65 36.73
CA GLY A 111 5.61 11.76 35.29
C GLY A 111 5.18 13.15 34.88
N THR A 112 5.20 13.39 33.57
CA THR A 112 4.87 14.67 32.97
C THR A 112 3.58 14.51 32.18
N PRO A 113 2.45 15.07 32.64
CA PRO A 113 1.22 15.06 31.86
C PRO A 113 1.39 15.78 30.52
N LEU A 114 0.70 15.31 29.47
CA LEU A 114 0.64 16.02 28.21
C LEU A 114 -0.11 17.36 28.40
N SER A 115 0.56 18.46 28.09
CA SER A 115 -0.05 19.79 28.18
C SER A 115 -0.69 20.20 26.87
N PHE A 116 -1.91 20.70 26.95
CA PHE A 116 -2.66 21.29 25.84
C PHE A 116 -2.81 22.82 25.97
N THR A 117 -2.14 23.42 26.96
CA THR A 117 -2.21 24.85 27.26
C THR A 117 -0.84 25.52 27.31
N ASP A 118 0.22 24.76 27.63
CA ASP A 118 1.60 25.27 27.68
C ASP A 118 2.27 25.17 26.30
N PRO A 119 2.56 26.30 25.62
CA PRO A 119 3.22 26.31 24.32
C PRO A 119 4.70 25.85 24.37
N ALA A 120 5.32 25.83 25.55
CA ALA A 120 6.71 25.43 25.72
C ALA A 120 6.89 23.94 26.10
N ALA A 121 5.80 23.24 26.45
CA ALA A 121 5.86 21.84 26.81
C ALA A 121 6.37 20.96 25.65
N ALA A 122 7.48 20.26 25.87
CA ALA A 122 8.18 19.49 24.85
C ALA A 122 8.30 18.00 25.19
N SER A 123 7.56 17.52 26.20
CA SER A 123 7.58 16.12 26.59
C SER A 123 6.31 15.71 27.32
N PHE A 124 5.96 14.42 27.21
CA PHE A 124 4.90 13.81 28.02
C PHE A 124 5.27 12.37 28.40
N SER A 125 4.69 11.88 29.49
CA SER A 125 4.86 10.51 29.94
C SER A 125 3.76 9.58 29.40
N VAL A 126 4.12 8.32 29.14
CA VAL A 126 3.20 7.29 28.62
C VAL A 126 2.68 6.42 29.76
N VAL A 127 1.38 6.17 29.79
CA VAL A 127 0.74 5.28 30.76
C VAL A 127 0.81 3.84 30.26
N GLY A 128 1.36 2.95 31.09
CA GLY A 128 1.46 1.51 30.81
C GLY A 128 2.82 1.08 30.24
N ALA A 129 2.83 -0.05 29.54
CA ALA A 129 4.06 -0.58 28.95
C ALA A 129 4.63 0.36 27.88
N ALA A 130 5.95 0.33 27.70
CA ALA A 130 6.65 1.23 26.78
C ALA A 130 6.03 1.16 25.37
N ALA A 131 5.65 2.33 24.85
CA ALA A 131 5.38 2.51 23.44
C ALA A 131 6.64 2.12 22.66
N ALA A 132 6.49 1.18 21.71
CA ALA A 132 7.54 0.72 20.82
C ALA A 132 7.95 1.85 19.85
N MET A 133 8.65 2.86 20.35
CA MET A 133 9.30 3.88 19.53
C MET A 133 10.73 3.43 19.30
N THR A 134 11.03 3.06 18.06
CA THR A 134 12.42 2.84 17.64
C THR A 134 13.01 4.19 17.24
N PRO A 135 14.21 4.58 17.72
CA PRO A 135 14.85 5.86 17.38
C PRO A 135 15.13 6.09 15.88
N ALA A 136 15.07 5.04 15.06
CA ALA A 136 15.23 5.07 13.60
C ALA A 136 13.89 4.86 12.84
N GLY A 137 12.77 4.84 13.57
CA GLY A 137 11.44 4.52 13.08
C GLY A 137 10.59 5.74 12.71
N PRO A 138 9.26 5.57 12.58
CA PRO A 138 8.31 6.69 12.42
C PRO A 138 8.50 7.72 13.54
N ASN A 139 8.84 8.95 13.15
CA ASN A 139 9.24 10.01 14.07
C ASN A 139 8.11 11.00 14.39
N TYR A 140 6.85 10.64 14.21
CA TYR A 140 5.75 11.57 14.45
C TYR A 140 4.70 10.99 15.38
N ILE A 141 4.08 11.88 16.14
CA ILE A 141 2.96 11.57 17.03
C ILE A 141 1.78 12.39 16.55
N ALA A 142 0.67 11.70 16.28
CA ALA A 142 -0.61 12.31 16.05
C ALA A 142 -1.49 12.13 17.29
N ILE A 143 -2.32 13.13 17.59
CA ILE A 143 -3.29 13.07 18.69
C ILE A 143 -4.65 13.46 18.14
N TYR A 144 -5.66 12.63 18.40
CA TYR A 144 -7.06 12.93 18.12
C TYR A 144 -7.32 13.45 16.69
N ASN A 145 -6.93 12.65 15.70
CA ASN A 145 -7.07 13.03 14.29
C ASN A 145 -8.51 12.94 13.79
N LEU A 146 -9.14 14.11 13.65
CA LEU A 146 -10.50 14.24 13.11
C LEU A 146 -10.50 14.48 11.60
N GLY A 147 -9.35 14.88 11.03
CA GLY A 147 -9.17 15.14 9.60
C GLY A 147 -9.56 16.56 9.20
N ALA A 148 -9.62 16.79 7.89
CA ALA A 148 -9.85 18.12 7.32
C ALA A 148 -11.19 18.74 7.76
N GLY A 149 -11.19 20.06 7.95
CA GLY A 149 -12.37 20.83 8.39
C GLY A 149 -12.49 20.99 9.91
N PHE A 150 -11.68 20.27 10.69
CA PHE A 150 -11.53 20.48 12.12
C PHE A 150 -10.25 21.25 12.41
N GLN A 151 -10.38 22.37 13.14
CA GLN A 151 -9.24 23.22 13.46
C GLN A 151 -8.26 22.48 14.37
N ASP A 152 -6.98 22.44 13.99
CA ASP A 152 -5.89 21.82 14.76
C ASP A 152 -6.13 20.35 15.13
N ALA A 153 -6.81 19.61 14.25
CA ALA A 153 -7.09 18.18 14.37
C ALA A 153 -6.85 17.41 13.05
N ASP A 154 -6.10 18.01 12.13
CA ASP A 154 -5.72 17.42 10.84
C ASP A 154 -4.21 17.20 10.76
N ALA A 155 -3.81 15.93 10.69
CA ALA A 155 -2.42 15.51 10.63
C ALA A 155 -1.76 15.88 9.29
N TYR A 156 -2.52 15.99 8.20
CA TYR A 156 -1.99 16.47 6.92
C TYR A 156 -1.66 17.95 6.95
N ALA A 157 -2.38 18.73 7.78
CA ALA A 157 -2.10 20.13 8.03
C ALA A 157 -1.06 20.34 9.16
N ALA A 158 -0.53 19.25 9.73
CA ALA A 158 0.32 19.23 10.92
C ALA A 158 -0.28 19.94 12.16
N GLY A 159 -1.61 20.09 12.21
CA GLY A 159 -2.29 20.79 13.30
C GLY A 159 -2.37 20.01 14.61
N ASN A 160 -2.27 18.68 14.52
CA ASN A 160 -2.24 17.76 15.67
C ASN A 160 -1.11 16.74 15.52
N LEU A 161 0.02 17.19 14.95
CA LEU A 161 1.19 16.37 14.67
C LEU A 161 2.41 16.97 15.35
N ALA A 162 3.19 16.14 16.03
CA ALA A 162 4.49 16.53 16.58
C ALA A 162 5.58 15.57 16.10
N ARG A 163 6.81 16.07 16.00
CA ARG A 163 7.99 15.25 15.69
C ARG A 163 8.64 14.77 16.98
N VAL A 164 8.84 13.46 17.11
CA VAL A 164 9.57 12.84 18.21
C VAL A 164 11.04 13.22 18.12
N THR A 165 11.60 13.71 19.23
CA THR A 165 13.01 14.09 19.35
C THR A 165 13.80 13.15 20.25
N GLY A 166 13.12 12.37 21.08
CA GLY A 166 13.74 11.34 21.91
C GLY A 166 12.72 10.58 22.74
N SER A 167 13.16 9.46 23.31
CA SER A 167 12.43 8.77 24.36
C SER A 167 13.39 8.33 25.45
N SER A 168 12.95 8.39 26.71
CA SER A 168 13.73 7.94 27.86
C SER A 168 12.84 7.13 28.80
N MET A 169 13.47 6.25 29.57
CA MET A 169 12.82 5.45 30.60
C MET A 169 13.43 5.82 31.95
N ALA A 170 12.60 6.28 32.88
CA ALA A 170 13.02 6.57 34.25
C ALA A 170 11.95 6.09 35.23
N SER A 171 12.36 5.42 36.30
CA SER A 171 11.45 4.94 37.37
C SER A 171 10.26 4.11 36.85
N GLY A 172 10.46 3.33 35.77
CA GLY A 172 9.41 2.50 35.16
C GLY A 172 8.42 3.25 34.27
N LEU A 173 8.61 4.56 34.06
CA LEU A 173 7.77 5.39 33.22
C LEU A 173 8.53 5.83 31.97
N GLN A 174 7.88 5.72 30.80
CA GLN A 174 8.44 6.22 29.55
C GLN A 174 8.07 7.69 29.38
N THR A 175 9.04 8.53 29.03
CA THR A 175 8.83 9.92 28.64
C THR A 175 9.27 10.12 27.21
N ILE A 176 8.38 10.69 26.41
CA ILE A 176 8.60 11.04 25.01
C ILE A 176 8.89 12.52 24.95
N ALA A 177 10.01 12.89 24.33
CA ALA A 177 10.31 14.25 23.95
C ALA A 177 9.86 14.51 22.50
N TYR A 178 9.29 15.67 22.24
CA TYR A 178 8.78 16.07 20.95
C TYR A 178 9.04 17.56 20.66
N ALA A 179 8.87 17.93 19.40
CA ALA A 179 8.95 19.30 18.92
C ALA A 179 7.94 19.50 17.78
N SER A 180 7.76 20.74 17.34
CA SER A 180 7.01 21.03 16.12
C SER A 180 7.64 20.34 14.90
N VAL A 181 6.80 20.05 13.92
CA VAL A 181 7.22 19.39 12.68
C VAL A 181 8.14 20.34 11.89
N ALA A 182 9.27 19.82 11.42
CA ALA A 182 10.26 20.61 10.70
C ALA A 182 9.73 21.08 9.34
N ALA A 183 10.15 22.27 8.89
CA ALA A 183 9.74 22.83 7.59
C ALA A 183 9.99 21.88 6.41
N ALA A 184 11.07 21.11 6.45
CA ALA A 184 11.42 20.14 5.41
C ALA A 184 10.43 18.96 5.29
N ASP A 185 9.61 18.74 6.30
CA ASP A 185 8.59 17.69 6.34
C ASP A 185 7.17 18.23 6.09
N LEU A 186 7.03 19.53 5.80
CA LEU A 186 5.75 20.19 5.54
C LEU A 186 5.63 20.59 4.07
N GLY A 187 4.50 20.28 3.46
CA GLY A 187 4.16 20.63 2.08
C GLY A 187 3.48 21.99 1.95
N GLY A 188 3.18 22.38 0.71
CA GLY A 188 2.52 23.64 0.41
C GLY A 188 1.18 23.80 1.16
N GLY A 189 0.99 24.96 1.78
CA GLY A 189 -0.19 25.28 2.58
C GLY A 189 0.00 25.09 4.09
N ASN A 190 1.07 24.41 4.52
CA ASN A 190 1.42 24.27 5.94
C ASN A 190 2.49 25.29 6.35
N THR A 191 2.45 25.67 7.63
CA THR A 191 3.48 26.48 8.28
C THR A 191 4.02 25.74 9.50
N VAL A 192 5.30 25.94 9.82
CA VAL A 192 5.88 25.41 11.05
C VAL A 192 5.17 26.08 12.22
N SER A 193 4.74 25.27 13.20
CA SER A 193 4.16 25.82 14.43
C SER A 193 5.17 26.77 15.10
N PRO A 194 4.75 28.00 15.47
CA PRO A 194 5.65 29.00 16.07
C PRO A 194 6.05 28.66 17.51
N VAL A 195 5.44 27.63 18.10
CA VAL A 195 5.65 27.19 19.47
C VAL A 195 6.22 25.77 19.49
N ALA A 196 6.89 25.40 20.58
CA ALA A 196 7.49 24.08 20.74
C ALA A 196 6.43 22.98 20.83
N ASN A 197 5.30 23.27 21.49
CA ASN A 197 4.17 22.37 21.65
C ASN A 197 3.08 22.61 20.58
N PRO A 198 3.02 21.81 19.50
CA PRO A 198 1.96 21.96 18.51
C PRO A 198 0.57 21.58 19.03
N PHE A 199 0.45 20.88 20.17
CA PHE A 199 -0.83 20.49 20.76
C PHE A 199 -1.45 21.57 21.66
N ALA A 200 -0.67 22.62 22.00
CA ALA A 200 -1.17 23.69 22.83
C ALA A 200 -2.20 24.52 22.06
N ALA A 201 -3.43 24.60 22.57
CA ALA A 201 -4.39 25.57 22.07
C ALA A 201 -3.85 26.98 22.34
N PRO A 202 -3.85 27.91 21.36
CA PRO A 202 -3.33 29.24 21.61
C PRO A 202 -4.22 29.94 22.65
N ALA A 203 -3.63 30.35 23.77
CA ALA A 203 -4.35 31.01 24.88
C ALA A 203 -5.13 32.27 24.43
N ASN A 204 -4.71 32.90 23.32
CA ASN A 204 -5.30 34.10 22.73
C ASN A 204 -5.67 33.91 21.25
N ALA A 205 -6.11 32.72 20.83
CA ALA A 205 -6.58 32.52 19.47
C ALA A 205 -7.75 33.47 19.16
N ALA A 206 -7.79 34.05 17.95
CA ALA A 206 -8.90 34.89 17.49
C ALA A 206 -10.27 34.18 17.58
N THR A 207 -10.25 32.85 17.63
CA THR A 207 -11.38 31.96 17.91
C THR A 207 -11.04 31.09 19.13
N PRO A 208 -11.44 31.49 20.36
CA PRO A 208 -11.27 30.66 21.55
C PRO A 208 -11.98 29.33 21.38
N ARG A 209 -11.31 28.22 21.65
CA ARG A 209 -11.86 26.88 21.55
C ARG A 209 -11.27 25.95 22.62
N PRO A 210 -11.98 24.89 23.02
CA PRO A 210 -11.38 23.86 23.85
C PRO A 210 -10.21 23.20 23.10
N PRO A 211 -9.15 22.79 23.80
CA PRO A 211 -8.10 22.00 23.18
C PRO A 211 -8.63 20.64 22.71
N ASN A 212 -8.08 20.14 21.60
CA ASN A 212 -8.41 18.85 21.01
C ASN A 212 -7.78 17.71 21.81
N THR A 213 -8.22 17.56 23.05
CA THR A 213 -7.85 16.44 23.93
C THR A 213 -8.48 15.16 23.41
N SER A 214 -7.71 14.07 23.35
CA SER A 214 -8.27 12.76 23.03
C SER A 214 -9.15 12.31 24.21
N PRO A 215 -10.44 11.97 23.99
CA PRO A 215 -11.34 11.53 25.07
C PRO A 215 -10.81 10.31 25.83
N ASP A 216 -10.19 9.37 25.12
CA ASP A 216 -9.56 8.17 25.70
C ASP A 216 -8.08 8.38 26.06
N GLN A 217 -7.60 9.63 25.98
CA GLN A 217 -6.23 10.06 26.27
C GLN A 217 -5.18 9.32 25.44
N ARG A 218 -5.49 9.05 24.17
CA ARG A 218 -4.64 8.27 23.27
C ARG A 218 -3.81 9.13 22.34
N PHE A 219 -2.64 8.62 21.99
CA PHE A 219 -1.80 9.11 20.91
C PHE A 219 -1.43 7.97 19.96
N GLN A 220 -1.16 8.30 18.71
CA GLN A 220 -0.70 7.37 17.68
C GLN A 220 0.72 7.72 17.25
N VAL A 221 1.57 6.70 17.10
CA VAL A 221 2.88 6.84 16.46
C VAL A 221 2.70 6.64 14.96
N VAL A 222 3.05 7.66 14.18
CA VAL A 222 2.79 7.70 12.73
C VAL A 222 4.03 7.97 11.90
N GLY A 223 4.04 7.42 10.69
CA GLY A 223 5.04 7.72 9.68
C GLY A 223 4.59 8.80 8.71
N LYS A 224 5.44 9.09 7.74
CA LYS A 224 5.07 9.95 6.60
C LYS A 224 3.95 9.31 5.77
N PRO A 225 3.11 10.10 5.08
CA PRO A 225 2.01 9.56 4.28
C PRO A 225 2.50 8.54 3.24
N VAL A 226 1.74 7.46 3.06
CA VAL A 226 1.96 6.46 2.02
C VAL A 226 0.99 6.71 0.89
N VAL A 227 1.48 6.66 -0.34
CA VAL A 227 0.69 6.88 -1.55
C VAL A 227 0.76 5.66 -2.44
N PHE A 228 -0.40 5.08 -2.75
CA PHE A 228 -0.55 4.15 -3.85
C PHE A 228 -0.98 4.92 -5.10
N ARG A 229 -0.19 4.81 -6.17
CA ARG A 229 -0.52 5.35 -7.48
C ARG A 229 -0.86 4.19 -8.41
N CYS A 230 -2.10 4.14 -8.88
CA CYS A 230 -2.50 3.24 -9.94
C CYS A 230 -2.73 4.00 -11.25
N ALA A 231 -1.90 3.74 -12.24
CA ALA A 231 -2.04 4.24 -13.60
C ALA A 231 -2.39 3.06 -14.53
N GLY A 232 -3.65 2.97 -14.95
CA GLY A 232 -4.11 1.95 -15.89
C GLY A 232 -3.78 2.34 -17.33
N ASN A 233 -3.49 1.34 -18.17
CA ASN A 233 -3.37 1.52 -19.61
C ASN A 233 -4.13 0.40 -20.33
N ALA A 234 -5.04 0.75 -21.24
CA ALA A 234 -5.87 -0.20 -21.97
C ALA A 234 -5.07 -1.30 -22.71
N SER A 235 -3.80 -1.07 -23.02
CA SER A 235 -2.90 -2.07 -23.62
C SER A 235 -2.29 -3.06 -22.61
N GLY A 236 -2.60 -2.96 -21.32
CA GLY A 236 -2.01 -3.80 -20.29
C GLY A 236 -0.55 -3.47 -20.01
N THR A 237 -0.17 -2.19 -20.07
CA THR A 237 1.20 -1.71 -19.75
C THR A 237 1.22 -0.76 -18.55
N GLY A 238 0.08 -0.58 -17.88
CA GLY A 238 -0.05 0.27 -16.71
C GLY A 238 0.66 -0.31 -15.49
N THR A 239 0.76 0.50 -14.43
CA THR A 239 1.48 0.15 -13.21
C THR A 239 0.72 0.57 -11.95
N LEU A 240 0.85 -0.25 -10.91
CA LEU A 240 0.48 0.07 -9.54
C LEU A 240 1.77 0.20 -8.74
N THR A 241 1.99 1.36 -8.13
CA THR A 241 3.19 1.68 -7.37
C THR A 241 2.85 2.16 -5.97
N ARG A 242 3.76 1.90 -5.03
CA ARG A 242 3.70 2.37 -3.65
C ARG A 242 4.88 3.31 -3.40
N SER A 243 4.60 4.51 -2.93
CA SER A 243 5.62 5.48 -2.53
C SER A 243 5.31 6.04 -1.14
N VAL A 244 6.28 6.76 -0.57
CA VAL A 244 6.11 7.52 0.66
C VAL A 244 6.19 8.99 0.27
N ALA A 245 5.19 9.78 0.67
CA ALA A 245 5.18 11.21 0.43
C ALA A 245 6.36 11.86 1.20
N PRO A 246 7.07 12.83 0.59
CA PRO A 246 8.20 13.47 1.24
C PRO A 246 7.77 14.35 2.43
N VAL A 247 6.52 14.80 2.44
CA VAL A 247 5.99 15.81 3.37
C VAL A 247 4.55 15.51 3.77
N PHE A 248 4.08 16.12 4.87
CA PHE A 248 2.66 16.23 5.22
C PHE A 248 2.07 17.45 4.52
N SER A 249 0.98 17.25 3.78
CA SER A 249 0.35 18.30 2.98
C SER A 249 -1.17 18.14 2.98
N PRO A 250 -1.94 19.24 3.15
CA PRO A 250 -3.40 19.22 3.01
C PRO A 250 -3.79 18.91 1.57
N VAL A 251 -2.97 19.28 0.59
CA VAL A 251 -3.12 18.88 -0.81
C VAL A 251 -2.61 17.44 -0.99
N PRO A 252 -3.42 16.52 -1.57
CA PRO A 252 -3.00 15.14 -1.82
C PRO A 252 -1.76 15.05 -2.69
N THR A 253 -0.85 14.13 -2.32
CA THR A 253 0.40 13.95 -3.06
C THR A 253 0.14 13.17 -4.35
N THR A 254 0.65 13.69 -5.48
CA THR A 254 0.61 13.00 -6.78
C THR A 254 2.03 12.68 -7.27
N PRO A 255 2.63 11.54 -6.84
CA PRO A 255 3.95 11.13 -7.29
C PRO A 255 4.04 11.00 -8.81
N ALA A 256 5.20 11.34 -9.38
CA ALA A 256 5.45 11.20 -10.81
C ALA A 256 5.38 9.73 -11.28
N ALA A 257 5.18 9.52 -12.57
CA ALA A 257 5.23 8.19 -13.17
C ALA A 257 6.57 7.49 -12.88
N GLY A 258 6.52 6.24 -12.43
CA GLY A 258 7.69 5.45 -12.05
C GLY A 258 8.26 5.71 -10.66
N ALA A 259 7.67 6.64 -9.88
CA ALA A 259 8.09 6.86 -8.50
C ALA A 259 7.66 5.69 -7.58
N GLY A 260 8.54 5.35 -6.63
CA GLY A 260 8.26 4.34 -5.60
C GLY A 260 8.56 2.91 -6.05
N VAL A 261 7.92 1.95 -5.37
CA VAL A 261 8.12 0.51 -5.54
C VAL A 261 6.95 -0.08 -6.33
N LEU A 262 7.25 -0.84 -7.37
CA LEU A 262 6.24 -1.56 -8.16
C LEU A 262 5.54 -2.63 -7.32
N LEU A 263 4.21 -2.61 -7.33
CA LEU A 263 3.36 -3.63 -6.70
C LEU A 263 2.73 -4.57 -7.72
N ALA A 264 2.31 -4.02 -8.87
CA ALA A 264 1.79 -4.79 -9.99
C ALA A 264 2.13 -4.08 -11.30
N ASN A 265 2.52 -4.86 -12.30
CA ASN A 265 2.63 -4.45 -13.69
C ASN A 265 1.37 -4.88 -14.46
N ASN A 266 1.32 -4.48 -15.72
CA ASN A 266 0.27 -4.83 -16.67
C ASN A 266 -1.15 -4.43 -16.24
N VAL A 267 -1.25 -3.28 -15.57
CA VAL A 267 -2.53 -2.76 -15.12
C VAL A 267 -3.31 -2.19 -16.30
N VAL A 268 -4.50 -2.73 -16.53
CA VAL A 268 -5.44 -2.24 -17.56
C VAL A 268 -6.27 -1.09 -17.01
N ALA A 269 -6.84 -1.28 -15.82
CA ALA A 269 -7.69 -0.29 -15.17
C ALA A 269 -7.62 -0.44 -13.65
N CYS A 270 -7.95 0.66 -12.97
CA CYS A 270 -8.13 0.71 -11.53
C CYS A 270 -9.33 1.57 -11.17
N ALA A 271 -9.94 1.27 -10.03
CA ALA A 271 -10.84 2.18 -9.34
C ALA A 271 -10.54 2.12 -7.84
N LEU A 272 -10.34 3.29 -7.23
CA LEU A 272 -10.11 3.43 -5.80
C LEU A 272 -11.20 4.32 -5.21
N SER A 273 -11.74 3.96 -4.06
CA SER A 273 -12.71 4.79 -3.35
C SER A 273 -12.49 4.75 -1.85
N VAL A 274 -12.79 5.86 -1.19
CA VAL A 274 -12.85 5.96 0.27
C VAL A 274 -14.18 6.57 0.62
N ALA A 275 -15.05 5.79 1.25
CA ALA A 275 -16.35 6.24 1.74
C ALA A 275 -16.33 6.31 3.26
N GLY A 276 -16.31 7.52 3.82
CA GLY A 276 -16.39 7.74 5.26
C GLY A 276 -17.82 7.58 5.79
N ASN A 277 -17.96 6.92 6.93
CA ASN A 277 -19.19 6.83 7.72
C ASN A 277 -18.98 7.56 9.05
N ALA A 278 -19.24 8.87 9.07
CA ALA A 278 -19.03 9.72 10.24
C ALA A 278 -19.77 9.20 11.50
N ASN A 279 -21.02 8.74 11.34
CA ASN A 279 -21.85 8.21 12.43
C ASN A 279 -21.31 6.92 13.08
N ARG A 280 -20.44 6.18 12.39
CA ARG A 280 -19.85 4.93 12.90
C ARG A 280 -18.35 5.04 13.11
N GLN A 281 -17.77 6.24 12.96
CA GLN A 281 -16.33 6.48 13.02
C GLN A 281 -15.57 5.37 12.27
N SER A 282 -15.98 5.09 11.03
CA SER A 282 -15.36 4.07 10.17
C SER A 282 -15.35 4.55 8.73
N ALA A 283 -14.49 3.96 7.91
CA ALA A 283 -14.47 4.17 6.47
C ALA A 283 -14.42 2.84 5.73
N LEU A 284 -15.01 2.80 4.54
CA LEU A 284 -14.91 1.68 3.62
C LEU A 284 -13.99 2.09 2.47
N VAL A 285 -12.88 1.39 2.31
CA VAL A 285 -11.96 1.57 1.19
C VAL A 285 -12.23 0.48 0.15
N GLY A 286 -12.63 0.88 -1.05
CA GLY A 286 -12.85 0.01 -2.19
C GLY A 286 -11.64 0.03 -3.12
N LEU A 287 -11.14 -1.15 -3.49
CA LEU A 287 -10.04 -1.33 -4.43
C LEU A 287 -10.50 -2.26 -5.55
N THR A 288 -10.49 -1.78 -6.79
CA THR A 288 -10.69 -2.62 -7.98
C THR A 288 -9.43 -2.54 -8.84
N LEU A 289 -8.84 -3.69 -9.15
CA LEU A 289 -7.64 -3.82 -9.97
C LEU A 289 -7.92 -4.76 -11.14
N THR A 290 -7.74 -4.27 -12.37
CA THR A 290 -7.81 -5.07 -13.59
C THR A 290 -6.41 -5.21 -14.17
N LEU A 291 -5.91 -6.43 -14.25
CA LEU A 291 -4.66 -6.77 -14.95
C LEU A 291 -4.96 -7.35 -16.32
N GLY A 292 -4.03 -7.19 -17.26
CA GLY A 292 -4.16 -7.70 -18.61
C GLY A 292 -2.89 -8.33 -19.13
N ARG A 293 -3.02 -9.32 -20.01
CA ARG A 293 -1.90 -9.99 -20.69
C ARG A 293 -2.32 -10.33 -22.10
N THR A 294 -1.40 -10.23 -23.04
CA THR A 294 -1.63 -10.72 -24.41
C THR A 294 -1.56 -12.25 -24.43
N GLY A 295 -2.66 -12.90 -24.79
CA GLY A 295 -2.76 -14.34 -24.92
C GLY A 295 -2.04 -14.89 -26.15
N SER A 296 -2.01 -16.22 -26.27
CA SER A 296 -1.39 -16.92 -27.39
C SER A 296 -2.03 -16.63 -28.76
N ASP A 297 -3.26 -16.10 -28.76
CA ASP A 297 -4.04 -15.67 -29.92
C ASP A 297 -3.83 -14.18 -30.27
N GLY A 298 -2.99 -13.47 -29.52
CA GLY A 298 -2.72 -12.04 -29.70
C GLY A 298 -3.80 -11.13 -29.11
N ARG A 299 -4.83 -11.66 -28.43
CA ARG A 299 -5.88 -10.87 -27.79
C ARG A 299 -5.47 -10.50 -26.37
N LEU A 300 -5.96 -9.35 -25.88
CA LEU A 300 -5.78 -8.96 -24.49
C LEU A 300 -6.77 -9.75 -23.62
N GLU A 301 -6.24 -10.62 -22.78
CA GLU A 301 -6.97 -11.29 -21.71
C GLU A 301 -6.89 -10.43 -20.45
N THR A 302 -7.98 -10.31 -19.69
CA THR A 302 -8.01 -9.52 -18.46
C THR A 302 -8.55 -10.30 -17.27
N VAL A 303 -8.07 -9.95 -16.09
CA VAL A 303 -8.55 -10.45 -14.79
C VAL A 303 -8.83 -9.25 -13.91
N THR A 304 -10.03 -9.19 -13.33
CA THR A 304 -10.44 -8.12 -12.41
C THR A 304 -10.67 -8.68 -11.02
N LEU A 305 -10.01 -8.11 -10.03
CA LEU A 305 -10.28 -8.38 -8.61
C LEU A 305 -10.75 -7.12 -7.91
N THR A 306 -11.71 -7.32 -7.00
CA THR A 306 -12.25 -6.27 -6.14
C THR A 306 -12.02 -6.65 -4.68
N HIS A 307 -11.58 -5.70 -3.88
CA HIS A 307 -11.39 -5.86 -2.44
C HIS A 307 -12.01 -4.67 -1.69
N GLN A 308 -12.64 -4.96 -0.56
CA GLN A 308 -13.22 -3.96 0.33
C GLN A 308 -12.58 -4.08 1.71
N ILE A 309 -12.18 -2.94 2.27
CA ILE A 309 -11.46 -2.87 3.54
C ILE A 309 -12.23 -1.94 4.45
N ASN A 310 -12.61 -2.44 5.63
CA ASN A 310 -13.10 -1.61 6.70
C ASN A 310 -11.91 -0.99 7.45
N VAL A 311 -11.92 0.33 7.57
CA VAL A 311 -10.93 1.14 8.30
C VAL A 311 -11.64 1.73 9.52
N ASN A 312 -11.00 1.58 10.68
CA ASN A 312 -11.46 2.18 11.91
C ASN A 312 -11.03 3.66 11.97
N ASN A 313 -11.99 4.56 12.11
CA ASN A 313 -11.78 6.00 12.25
C ASN A 313 -12.08 6.51 13.68
N LEU A 314 -12.00 5.63 14.70
CA LEU A 314 -11.93 6.01 16.11
C LEU A 314 -10.54 6.59 16.43
N PRO A 315 -10.43 7.92 16.67
CA PRO A 315 -9.16 8.63 16.88
C PRO A 315 -8.59 8.50 18.30
#